data_AF-A0A7X5U5J2-F1
#
_entry.id   AF-A0A7X5U5J2-F1
#
_cell.length_a   1.000
_cell.length_b   1.000
_cell.length_c   1.000
_cell.angle_alpha   90.00
_cell.angle_beta   90.00
_cell.angle_gamma   90.00
#
_symmetry.space_group_name_H-M   'P 1'
#
loop_
_entity.id
_entity.type
_entity.pdbx_description
1 polymer ?
#
loop_
_entity_poly.entity_id
_entity_poly.type
_entity_poly.pdbx_seq_one_letter_code
_entity_poly.pdbx_strand_id
1 'polypeptide(L)'
;MPQSEAAAGGRTVTVNTGSFDLTVRSAPSATSQKIGSIADHSKVVITCYARGVVFSGGPYHLSTDLWNRLQSGGYVTDAMLDTGSNDPVVPPCETESTRLTTGRAVGRKAQNNPGRDGTDMWAAFEKWYFVSGKQFYPAVGGAPKDLAGAARSSGWSVAGDPQSRAIVVIPPGVLDAPAAGHVAWVDTVSKRTDGTYLRITEMGGPGMGPGTWSARDVKAQKGLSYVLLP
;
A
#
# COMPACT_ATOMS: atom_id res chain seq x y z
N MET A 1 -11.43 27.60 13.38
CA MET A 1 -11.23 27.19 11.97
C MET A 1 -10.68 25.76 11.99
N PRO A 2 -11.43 24.69 11.68
CA PRO A 2 -10.82 23.39 11.40
C PRO A 2 -10.41 23.38 9.93
N GLN A 3 -9.11 23.49 9.62
CA GLN A 3 -8.12 22.42 9.39
C GLN A 3 -8.34 21.62 8.11
N SER A 4 -7.61 22.08 7.09
CA SER A 4 -7.08 21.41 5.90
C SER A 4 -7.49 19.95 5.66
N GLU A 5 -8.42 19.75 4.74
CA GLU A 5 -8.45 18.58 3.86
C GLU A 5 -7.30 18.73 2.87
N ALA A 6 -6.19 18.04 3.13
CA ALA A 6 -5.24 17.75 2.07
C ALA A 6 -6.00 16.97 0.99
N ALA A 7 -6.09 17.53 -0.21
CA ALA A 7 -6.66 16.88 -1.38
C ALA A 7 -5.81 15.64 -1.74
N ALA A 8 -6.04 14.52 -1.05
CA ALA A 8 -5.62 13.21 -1.50
C ALA A 8 -6.46 12.88 -2.73
N GLY A 9 -5.81 12.67 -3.87
CA GLY A 9 -6.45 12.47 -5.17
C GLY A 9 -7.51 11.38 -5.10
N GLY A 10 -8.78 11.81 -4.98
CA GLY A 10 -9.91 10.90 -4.93
C GLY A 10 -10.02 10.15 -6.25
N ARG A 11 -10.33 8.86 -6.18
CA ARG A 11 -10.55 8.03 -7.37
C ARG A 11 -12.03 7.82 -7.57
N THR A 12 -12.51 8.11 -8.77
CA THR A 12 -13.88 7.79 -9.17
C THR A 12 -13.97 6.30 -9.50
N VAL A 13 -14.86 5.60 -8.81
CA VAL A 13 -15.14 4.17 -8.99
C VAL A 13 -16.64 3.96 -9.16
N THR A 14 -17.02 2.84 -9.76
CA THR A 14 -18.43 2.51 -9.96
C THR A 14 -18.88 1.58 -8.84
N VAL A 15 -20.04 1.85 -8.24
CA VAL A 15 -20.68 0.93 -7.31
C VAL A 15 -21.19 -0.27 -8.09
N ASN A 16 -20.82 -1.48 -7.65
CA ASN A 16 -21.37 -2.72 -8.17
C ASN A 16 -21.70 -3.65 -7.02
N THR A 17 -22.98 -3.81 -6.76
CA THR A 17 -23.54 -4.68 -5.73
C THR A 17 -24.23 -5.92 -6.30
N GLY A 18 -24.48 -5.91 -7.63
CA GLY A 18 -25.17 -6.95 -8.36
C GLY A 18 -26.69 -6.74 -8.46
N SER A 19 -27.36 -6.23 -7.42
CA SER A 19 -28.82 -5.98 -7.51
C SER A 19 -29.45 -5.13 -6.39
N PHE A 20 -28.67 -4.46 -5.51
CA PHE A 20 -29.23 -3.79 -4.33
C PHE A 20 -28.45 -2.54 -3.93
N ASP A 21 -29.09 -1.57 -3.28
CA ASP A 21 -28.38 -0.35 -2.89
C ASP A 21 -27.19 -0.62 -1.95
N LEU A 22 -26.04 -0.05 -2.29
CA LEU A 22 -24.83 -0.09 -1.48
C LEU A 22 -25.06 0.71 -0.19
N THR A 23 -25.02 0.02 0.93
CA THR A 23 -25.15 0.67 2.24
C THR A 23 -23.86 1.38 2.64
N VAL A 24 -23.94 2.68 2.90
CA VAL A 24 -22.83 3.49 3.46
C VAL A 24 -22.83 3.35 4.99
N ARG A 25 -21.67 3.01 5.54
CA ARG A 25 -21.47 2.73 6.96
C ARG A 25 -20.69 3.86 7.65
N SER A 26 -20.96 4.07 8.93
CA SER A 26 -20.25 5.06 9.77
C SER A 26 -18.80 4.67 10.07
N ALA A 27 -18.48 3.39 10.08
CA ALA A 27 -17.17 2.83 10.40
C ALA A 27 -16.89 1.61 9.50
N PRO A 28 -15.61 1.17 9.34
CA PRO A 28 -15.21 0.08 8.45
C PRO A 28 -15.65 -1.30 8.99
N SER A 29 -16.96 -1.52 9.04
CA SER A 29 -17.60 -2.77 9.42
C SER A 29 -19.03 -2.82 8.87
N ALA A 30 -19.43 -4.00 8.43
CA ALA A 30 -20.78 -4.27 7.93
C ALA A 30 -21.85 -4.20 9.04
N THR A 31 -21.44 -4.28 10.32
CA THR A 31 -22.34 -4.17 11.47
C THR A 31 -22.49 -2.74 12.00
N SER A 32 -21.67 -1.80 11.50
CA SER A 32 -21.73 -0.39 11.89
C SER A 32 -23.05 0.27 11.47
N GLN A 33 -23.39 1.38 12.14
CA GLN A 33 -24.58 2.17 11.82
C GLN A 33 -24.60 2.56 10.35
N LYS A 34 -25.74 2.33 9.70
CA LYS A 34 -26.03 2.78 8.34
C LYS A 34 -26.25 4.28 8.37
N ILE A 35 -25.50 5.01 7.56
CA ILE A 35 -25.60 6.48 7.48
C ILE A 35 -26.11 6.96 6.11
N GLY A 36 -26.28 6.04 5.16
CA GLY A 36 -26.82 6.32 3.84
C GLY A 36 -26.87 5.06 2.98
N SER A 37 -27.38 5.23 1.77
CA SER A 37 -27.43 4.22 0.72
C SER A 37 -27.11 4.87 -0.62
N ILE A 38 -26.44 4.13 -1.50
CA ILE A 38 -26.08 4.56 -2.85
C ILE A 38 -26.61 3.52 -3.82
N ALA A 39 -27.33 3.97 -4.85
CA ALA A 39 -27.89 3.06 -5.85
C ALA A 39 -26.79 2.30 -6.59
N ASP A 40 -27.09 1.06 -6.99
CA ASP A 40 -26.19 0.27 -7.82
C ASP A 40 -25.80 1.01 -9.11
N HIS A 41 -24.60 0.76 -9.64
CA HIS A 41 -24.01 1.44 -10.81
C HIS A 41 -23.78 2.95 -10.67
N SER A 42 -24.00 3.53 -9.49
CA SER A 42 -23.66 4.93 -9.23
C SER A 42 -22.14 5.13 -9.23
N LYS A 43 -21.69 6.29 -9.71
CA LYS A 43 -20.27 6.68 -9.61
C LYS A 43 -20.04 7.39 -8.29
N VAL A 44 -19.03 6.92 -7.54
CA VAL A 44 -18.65 7.48 -6.24
C VAL A 44 -17.16 7.82 -6.24
N VAL A 45 -16.80 8.84 -5.46
CA VAL A 45 -15.39 9.21 -5.26
C VAL A 45 -14.91 8.63 -3.94
N ILE A 46 -13.93 7.74 -4.01
CA ILE A 46 -13.22 7.21 -2.85
C ILE A 46 -11.95 8.05 -2.59
N THR A 47 -11.68 8.37 -1.33
CA THR A 47 -10.58 9.28 -0.95
C THR A 47 -9.44 8.57 -0.25
N CYS A 48 -9.75 7.64 0.65
CA CYS A 48 -8.77 6.84 1.36
C CYS A 48 -9.35 5.46 1.72
N TYR A 49 -8.50 4.51 2.07
CA TYR A 49 -8.93 3.20 2.56
C TYR A 49 -8.61 3.01 4.05
N ALA A 50 -9.39 2.16 4.70
CA ALA A 50 -9.15 1.68 6.05
C ALA A 50 -9.34 0.16 6.09
N ARG A 51 -8.65 -0.52 7.01
CA ARG A 51 -8.87 -1.94 7.26
C ARG A 51 -9.78 -2.16 8.44
N GLY A 52 -10.78 -3.02 8.22
CA GLY A 52 -11.90 -3.21 9.13
C GLY A 52 -12.25 -4.67 9.37
N VAL A 53 -13.52 -4.91 9.68
CA VAL A 53 -14.06 -6.27 9.76
C VAL A 53 -14.03 -6.90 8.37
N VAL A 54 -13.58 -8.15 8.27
CA VAL A 54 -13.59 -8.93 7.02
C VAL A 54 -15.02 -9.04 6.53
N PHE A 55 -15.25 -8.57 5.32
CA PHE A 55 -16.48 -8.75 4.58
C PHE A 55 -16.26 -9.87 3.55
N SER A 56 -17.12 -10.88 3.60
CA SER A 56 -17.13 -11.96 2.61
C SER A 56 -18.45 -11.94 1.85
N GLY A 57 -18.38 -11.82 0.53
CA GLY A 57 -19.56 -11.77 -0.34
C GLY A 57 -19.45 -10.71 -1.43
N GLY A 58 -20.60 -10.25 -1.92
CA GLY A 58 -20.68 -9.31 -3.04
C GLY A 58 -20.62 -9.98 -4.42
N PRO A 59 -20.83 -9.20 -5.50
CA PRO A 59 -20.95 -9.72 -6.86
C PRO A 59 -19.67 -10.39 -7.37
N TYR A 60 -18.53 -10.10 -6.74
CA TYR A 60 -17.23 -10.66 -7.10
C TYR A 60 -16.81 -11.87 -6.25
N HIS A 61 -17.68 -12.37 -5.35
CA HIS A 61 -17.37 -13.44 -4.40
C HIS A 61 -16.05 -13.22 -3.63
N LEU A 62 -15.79 -11.96 -3.26
CA LEU A 62 -14.55 -11.53 -2.65
C LEU A 62 -14.64 -11.61 -1.11
N SER A 63 -13.54 -12.02 -0.47
CA SER A 63 -13.35 -11.87 0.96
C SER A 63 -12.28 -10.82 1.21
N THR A 64 -12.65 -9.67 1.75
CA THR A 64 -11.76 -8.52 1.92
C THR A 64 -11.97 -7.82 3.27
N ASP A 65 -10.89 -7.34 3.87
CA ASP A 65 -10.93 -6.43 5.03
C ASP A 65 -10.85 -4.96 4.61
N LEU A 66 -10.92 -4.69 3.30
CA LEU A 66 -10.76 -3.36 2.72
C LEU A 66 -12.07 -2.57 2.71
N TRP A 67 -12.02 -1.40 3.33
CA TRP A 67 -13.11 -0.44 3.35
C TRP A 67 -12.64 0.88 2.77
N ASN A 68 -13.35 1.38 1.76
CA ASN A 68 -13.06 2.66 1.13
C ASN A 68 -13.91 3.76 1.74
N ARG A 69 -13.28 4.90 2.07
CA ARG A 69 -13.95 6.10 2.56
C ARG A 69 -14.39 6.95 1.37
N LEU A 70 -15.66 7.34 1.36
CA LEU A 70 -16.22 8.22 0.34
C LEU A 70 -15.85 9.68 0.61
N GLN A 71 -15.77 10.48 -0.44
CA GLN A 71 -15.62 11.95 -0.31
C GLN A 71 -16.82 12.57 0.44
N SER A 72 -18.04 12.04 0.22
CA SER A 72 -19.25 12.44 0.94
C SER A 72 -19.25 12.03 2.43
N GLY A 73 -18.20 11.34 2.89
CA GLY A 73 -18.15 10.71 4.20
C GLY A 73 -18.76 9.30 4.20
N GLY A 74 -18.39 8.53 5.22
CA GLY A 74 -18.76 7.13 5.36
C GLY A 74 -17.81 6.15 4.68
N TYR A 75 -18.04 4.87 4.97
CA TYR A 75 -17.24 3.74 4.52
C TYR A 75 -18.12 2.76 3.73
N VAL A 76 -17.55 2.24 2.65
CA VAL A 76 -18.14 1.19 1.83
C VAL A 76 -17.14 0.07 1.64
N THR A 77 -17.60 -1.17 1.57
CA THR A 77 -16.73 -2.33 1.35
C THR A 77 -16.21 -2.33 -0.09
N ASP A 78 -14.94 -2.67 -0.27
CA ASP A 78 -14.32 -2.78 -1.60
C ASP A 78 -14.95 -3.89 -2.44
N ALA A 79 -15.48 -4.95 -1.80
CA ALA A 79 -16.16 -6.06 -2.48
C ALA A 79 -17.44 -5.66 -3.24
N MET A 80 -17.92 -4.42 -3.06
CA MET A 80 -19.10 -3.86 -3.75
C MET A 80 -18.74 -2.66 -4.66
N LEU A 81 -17.45 -2.48 -4.94
CA LEU A 81 -16.95 -1.43 -5.82
C LEU A 81 -16.21 -2.06 -6.99
N ASP A 82 -16.45 -1.53 -8.18
CA ASP A 82 -15.64 -1.82 -9.35
C ASP A 82 -14.44 -0.86 -9.37
N THR A 83 -13.37 -1.26 -8.69
CA THR A 83 -12.09 -0.55 -8.63
C THR A 83 -11.10 -1.04 -9.69
N GLY A 84 -11.38 -2.18 -10.33
CA GLY A 84 -10.46 -2.93 -11.19
C GLY A 84 -9.28 -3.59 -10.45
N SER A 85 -9.30 -3.65 -9.11
CA SER A 85 -8.19 -4.15 -8.30
C SER A 85 -8.70 -4.73 -6.98
N ASN A 86 -8.16 -5.88 -6.57
CA ASN A 86 -8.40 -6.43 -5.21
C ASN A 86 -7.52 -5.74 -4.14
N ASP A 87 -6.65 -4.83 -4.57
CA ASP A 87 -5.75 -4.05 -3.73
C ASP A 87 -6.19 -2.59 -3.67
N PRO A 88 -5.94 -1.89 -2.53
CA PRO A 88 -6.27 -0.48 -2.37
C PRO A 88 -5.79 0.39 -3.54
N VAL A 89 -6.73 1.11 -4.15
CA VAL A 89 -6.48 2.03 -5.28
C VAL A 89 -6.37 3.51 -4.85
N VAL A 90 -6.51 3.77 -3.55
CA VAL A 90 -6.40 5.06 -2.87
C VAL A 90 -5.40 4.95 -1.71
N PRO A 91 -4.87 6.06 -1.17
CA PRO A 91 -3.98 6.01 0.00
C PRO A 91 -4.71 5.57 1.28
N PRO A 92 -3.98 5.09 2.33
CA PRO A 92 -4.59 4.78 3.61
C PRO A 92 -5.13 6.05 4.29
N CYS A 93 -6.25 5.92 5.01
CA CYS A 93 -6.76 6.99 5.86
C CYS A 93 -5.79 7.26 7.02
N GLU A 94 -5.87 8.44 7.64
CA GLU A 94 -4.93 8.83 8.71
C GLU A 94 -4.88 7.84 9.88
N THR A 95 -6.03 7.31 10.31
CA THR A 95 -6.10 6.30 11.37
C THR A 95 -5.38 5.00 10.98
N GLU A 96 -5.58 4.54 9.73
CA GLU A 96 -4.89 3.35 9.22
C GLU A 96 -3.39 3.63 9.06
N SER A 97 -3.03 4.81 8.60
CA SER A 97 -1.63 5.25 8.53
C SER A 97 -0.96 5.21 9.91
N THR A 98 -1.63 5.75 10.92
CA THR A 98 -1.15 5.73 12.32
C THR A 98 -1.02 4.29 12.85
N ARG A 99 -1.99 3.43 12.56
CA ARG A 99 -1.95 2.02 12.93
C ARG A 99 -0.76 1.30 12.30
N LEU A 100 -0.53 1.52 11.01
CA LEU A 100 0.58 0.93 10.29
C LEU A 100 1.93 1.40 10.84
N THR A 101 2.01 2.64 11.32
CA THR A 101 3.28 3.24 11.76
C THR A 101 3.58 3.13 13.25
N THR A 102 2.59 2.74 14.05
CA THR A 102 2.74 2.58 15.51
C THR A 102 3.88 1.61 15.83
N GLY A 103 4.88 2.07 16.58
CA GLY A 103 6.03 1.27 17.01
C GLY A 103 7.16 1.13 15.98
N ARG A 104 7.09 1.81 14.83
CA ARG A 104 8.20 1.85 13.86
C ARG A 104 9.25 2.87 14.29
N ALA A 105 10.48 2.41 14.48
CA ALA A 105 11.63 3.25 14.81
C ALA A 105 12.03 4.12 13.61
N VAL A 106 12.28 5.39 13.89
CA VAL A 106 12.79 6.36 12.92
C VAL A 106 14.31 6.31 12.93
N GLY A 107 14.90 5.97 11.79
CA GLY A 107 16.35 5.98 11.62
C GLY A 107 16.90 7.32 11.11
N ARG A 108 18.18 7.31 10.76
CA ARG A 108 18.88 8.46 10.17
C ARG A 108 18.23 8.84 8.83
N LYS A 109 17.94 10.14 8.68
CA LYS A 109 17.27 10.73 7.51
C LYS A 109 18.28 11.39 6.57
N ALA A 110 17.98 11.37 5.28
CA ALA A 110 18.68 12.11 4.23
C ALA A 110 17.73 13.11 3.56
N GLN A 111 18.28 14.23 3.08
CA GLN A 111 17.53 15.26 2.35
C GLN A 111 17.44 14.98 0.86
N ASN A 112 18.44 14.28 0.31
CA ASN A 112 18.50 13.91 -1.09
C ASN A 112 18.35 12.40 -1.22
N ASN A 113 17.81 11.94 -2.35
CA ASN A 113 17.69 10.52 -2.65
C ASN A 113 19.09 9.88 -2.72
N PRO A 114 19.43 8.91 -1.84
CA PRO A 114 20.73 8.26 -1.86
C PRO A 114 20.85 7.16 -2.93
N GLY A 115 19.74 6.80 -3.59
CA GLY A 115 19.74 5.88 -4.72
C GLY A 115 20.23 6.56 -5.99
N ARG A 116 20.85 5.80 -6.88
CA ARG A 116 21.29 6.31 -8.19
C ARG A 116 20.11 6.40 -9.15
N ASP A 117 19.94 7.52 -9.82
CA ASP A 117 18.87 7.72 -10.81
C ASP A 117 18.72 6.54 -11.78
N GLY A 118 17.47 6.14 -12.00
CA GLY A 118 17.12 5.02 -12.89
C GLY A 118 17.28 3.62 -12.27
N THR A 119 17.61 3.51 -10.97
CA THR A 119 17.71 2.24 -10.25
C THR A 119 16.46 1.93 -9.42
N ASP A 120 16.31 0.66 -9.06
CA ASP A 120 15.31 0.14 -8.13
C ASP A 120 15.38 0.84 -6.76
N MET A 121 16.60 1.05 -6.24
CA MET A 121 16.86 1.79 -5.01
C MET A 121 16.34 3.23 -5.08
N TRP A 122 16.66 3.94 -6.16
CA TRP A 122 16.18 5.31 -6.36
C TRP A 122 14.65 5.37 -6.38
N ALA A 123 14.01 4.45 -7.11
CA ALA A 123 12.57 4.37 -7.22
C ALA A 123 11.88 4.06 -5.87
N ALA A 124 12.43 3.11 -5.11
CA ALA A 124 11.93 2.77 -3.78
C ALA A 124 12.05 3.96 -2.81
N PHE A 125 13.15 4.71 -2.88
CA PHE A 125 13.37 5.92 -2.08
C PHE A 125 12.51 7.10 -2.53
N GLU A 126 12.22 7.27 -3.81
CA GLU A 126 11.23 8.24 -4.28
C GLU A 126 9.85 7.94 -3.69
N LYS A 127 9.40 6.68 -3.77
CA LYS A 127 8.13 6.26 -3.17
C LYS A 127 8.12 6.52 -1.66
N TRP A 128 9.21 6.23 -0.95
CA TRP A 128 9.36 6.56 0.47
C TRP A 128 9.16 8.05 0.72
N TYR A 129 9.85 8.92 -0.04
CA TYR A 129 9.73 10.35 0.09
C TYR A 129 8.30 10.82 -0.14
N PHE A 130 7.65 10.43 -1.24
CA PHE A 130 6.25 10.78 -1.51
C PHE A 130 5.30 10.32 -0.41
N VAL A 131 5.43 9.07 0.06
CA VAL A 131 4.52 8.49 1.06
C VAL A 131 4.78 9.01 2.47
N SER A 132 5.99 9.53 2.74
CA SER A 132 6.30 10.31 3.95
C SER A 132 5.68 11.72 3.92
N GLY A 133 4.99 12.12 2.85
CA GLY A 133 4.52 13.49 2.67
C GLY A 133 5.62 14.43 2.17
N LYS A 134 6.57 13.91 1.39
CA LYS A 134 7.72 14.65 0.83
C LYS A 134 8.62 15.24 1.91
N GLN A 135 8.92 14.46 2.94
CA GLN A 135 9.65 14.95 4.11
C GLN A 135 11.12 14.52 4.16
N PHE A 136 11.42 13.25 3.84
CA PHE A 136 12.78 12.71 3.96
C PHE A 136 12.98 11.41 3.20
N TYR A 137 14.24 11.07 2.97
CA TYR A 137 14.70 9.76 2.52
C TYR A 137 15.36 9.00 3.69
N PRO A 138 15.40 7.66 3.66
CA PRO A 138 16.21 6.91 4.61
C PRO A 138 17.70 7.10 4.25
N ALA A 139 18.55 7.49 5.20
CA ALA A 139 20.00 7.62 4.98
C ALA A 139 20.68 6.25 4.99
N VAL A 140 20.46 5.50 3.92
CA VAL A 140 20.94 4.13 3.72
C VAL A 140 21.42 3.97 2.27
N GLY A 141 22.41 3.12 2.05
CA GLY A 141 22.99 2.87 0.73
C GLY A 141 23.58 1.47 0.64
N GLY A 142 24.32 1.21 -0.44
CA GLY A 142 24.87 -0.11 -0.74
C GLY A 142 24.02 -0.87 -1.76
N ALA A 143 24.31 -2.18 -1.92
CA ALA A 143 23.55 -3.02 -2.84
C ALA A 143 22.13 -3.28 -2.30
N PRO A 144 21.12 -3.46 -3.18
CA PRO A 144 19.74 -3.73 -2.78
C PRO A 144 19.61 -4.84 -1.72
N LYS A 145 20.33 -5.96 -1.90
CA LYS A 145 20.34 -7.10 -0.95
C LYS A 145 20.80 -6.75 0.47
N ASP A 146 21.65 -5.75 0.62
CA ASP A 146 22.26 -5.35 1.90
C ASP A 146 21.44 -4.26 2.62
N LEU A 147 20.42 -3.71 1.94
CA LEU A 147 19.62 -2.58 2.42
C LEU A 147 18.99 -2.84 3.79
N ALA A 148 18.49 -4.06 4.03
CA ALA A 148 17.87 -4.41 5.32
C ALA A 148 18.88 -4.35 6.48
N GLY A 149 20.14 -4.72 6.25
CA GLY A 149 21.21 -4.60 7.24
C GLY A 149 21.59 -3.14 7.47
N ALA A 150 21.78 -2.40 6.38
CA ALA A 150 22.09 -0.97 6.42
C ALA A 150 20.99 -0.18 7.16
N ALA A 151 19.71 -0.46 6.89
CA ALA A 151 18.58 0.18 7.52
C ALA A 151 18.55 -0.04 9.04
N ARG A 152 18.77 -1.28 9.50
CA ARG A 152 18.89 -1.58 10.94
C ARG A 152 20.05 -0.79 11.57
N SER A 153 21.20 -0.76 10.91
CA SER A 153 22.38 -0.03 11.40
C SER A 153 22.16 1.49 11.47
N SER A 154 21.30 2.03 10.59
CA SER A 154 20.86 3.42 10.59
C SER A 154 19.68 3.69 11.54
N GLY A 155 19.19 2.69 12.29
CA GLY A 155 18.14 2.84 13.30
C GLY A 155 16.70 2.66 12.81
N TRP A 156 16.49 2.20 11.57
CA TRP A 156 15.14 1.94 11.03
C TRP A 156 14.61 0.59 11.51
N SER A 157 13.29 0.53 11.76
CA SER A 157 12.62 -0.76 11.94
C SER A 157 12.66 -1.59 10.66
N VAL A 158 12.99 -2.87 10.81
CA VAL A 158 12.97 -3.85 9.71
C VAL A 158 12.23 -5.10 10.15
N ALA A 159 11.14 -5.43 9.46
CA ALA A 159 10.34 -6.62 9.70
C ALA A 159 10.77 -7.78 8.79
N GLY A 160 10.49 -9.01 9.24
CA GLY A 160 10.61 -10.23 8.42
C GLY A 160 9.27 -10.69 7.84
N ASP A 161 8.16 -10.20 8.38
CA ASP A 161 6.80 -10.44 7.89
C ASP A 161 6.35 -9.35 6.89
N PRO A 162 5.48 -9.69 5.92
CA PRO A 162 4.88 -8.75 4.97
C PRO A 162 4.26 -7.51 5.62
N GLN A 163 4.82 -6.34 5.30
CA GLN A 163 4.34 -5.04 5.79
C GLN A 163 4.16 -4.06 4.62
N SER A 164 3.01 -3.38 4.57
CA SER A 164 2.80 -2.26 3.66
C SER A 164 3.48 -1.00 4.21
N ARG A 165 3.58 0.04 3.37
CA ARG A 165 4.28 1.29 3.73
C ARG A 165 5.74 0.99 4.10
N ALA A 166 6.39 0.18 3.29
CA ALA A 166 7.73 -0.31 3.52
C ALA A 166 8.45 -0.52 2.18
N ILE A 167 9.78 -0.52 2.23
CA ILE A 167 10.61 -1.02 1.13
C ILE A 167 10.84 -2.50 1.36
N VAL A 168 10.41 -3.34 0.41
CA VAL A 168 10.77 -4.76 0.42
C VAL A 168 12.18 -4.92 -0.15
N VAL A 169 13.00 -5.65 0.57
CA VAL A 169 14.34 -6.10 0.17
C VAL A 169 14.21 -7.53 -0.32
N ILE A 170 14.51 -7.72 -1.60
CA ILE A 170 14.38 -8.98 -2.31
C ILE A 170 15.78 -9.55 -2.49
N PRO A 171 16.11 -10.68 -1.83
CA PRO A 171 17.43 -11.28 -1.96
C PRO A 171 17.61 -11.91 -3.36
N PRO A 172 18.86 -12.16 -3.78
CA PRO A 172 19.14 -12.80 -5.07
C PRO A 172 18.37 -14.10 -5.29
N GLY A 173 17.80 -14.28 -6.49
CA GLY A 173 17.07 -15.49 -6.87
C GLY A 173 15.65 -15.60 -6.32
N VAL A 174 15.19 -14.64 -5.51
CA VAL A 174 13.79 -14.55 -5.06
C VAL A 174 13.05 -13.55 -5.95
N LEU A 175 11.83 -13.88 -6.39
CA LEU A 175 11.01 -13.03 -7.28
C LEU A 175 11.76 -12.54 -8.54
N ASP A 176 12.64 -13.39 -9.06
CA ASP A 176 13.51 -13.14 -10.22
C ASP A 176 14.51 -11.99 -10.03
N ALA A 177 14.89 -11.69 -8.77
CA ALA A 177 15.88 -10.66 -8.47
C ALA A 177 17.31 -11.07 -8.89
N PRO A 178 18.12 -10.11 -9.41
CA PRO A 178 19.49 -10.37 -9.84
C PRO A 178 20.45 -10.61 -8.65
N ALA A 179 21.72 -10.91 -8.94
CA ALA A 179 22.75 -11.16 -7.93
C ALA A 179 23.00 -10.00 -6.94
N ALA A 180 22.67 -8.76 -7.36
CA ALA A 180 22.72 -7.58 -6.49
C ALA A 180 21.55 -7.51 -5.49
N GLY A 181 20.55 -8.37 -5.64
CA GLY A 181 19.22 -8.22 -5.04
C GLY A 181 18.37 -7.23 -5.82
N HIS A 182 17.16 -6.99 -5.32
CA HIS A 182 16.26 -5.95 -5.81
C HIS A 182 15.52 -5.31 -4.63
N VAL A 183 15.08 -4.07 -4.79
CA VAL A 183 14.17 -3.43 -3.85
C VAL A 183 12.96 -2.85 -4.54
N ALA A 184 11.84 -2.88 -3.85
CA ALA A 184 10.59 -2.32 -4.33
C ALA A 184 9.82 -1.64 -3.19
N TRP A 185 8.90 -0.75 -3.54
CA TRP A 185 7.97 -0.20 -2.57
C TRP A 185 6.76 -1.11 -2.42
N VAL A 186 6.38 -1.46 -1.19
CA VAL A 186 5.16 -2.22 -0.90
C VAL A 186 3.98 -1.27 -0.74
N ASP A 187 3.15 -1.18 -1.77
CA ASP A 187 1.93 -0.39 -1.74
C ASP A 187 0.90 -1.02 -0.80
N THR A 188 0.67 -2.33 -0.94
CA THR A 188 -0.38 -3.06 -0.21
C THR A 188 0.07 -4.47 0.14
N VAL A 189 -0.52 -5.03 1.21
CA VAL A 189 -0.33 -6.42 1.64
C VAL A 189 -1.70 -7.08 1.75
N SER A 190 -1.95 -8.13 0.98
CA SER A 190 -3.23 -8.84 0.88
C SER A 190 -3.07 -10.24 1.46
N LYS A 191 -3.89 -10.62 2.45
CA LYS A 191 -3.97 -12.02 2.90
C LYS A 191 -5.05 -12.74 2.12
N ARG A 192 -4.66 -13.78 1.39
CA ARG A 192 -5.54 -14.68 0.63
C ARG A 192 -5.51 -16.07 1.25
N THR A 193 -6.46 -16.92 0.87
CA THR A 193 -6.56 -18.29 1.41
C THR A 193 -5.32 -19.13 1.12
N ASP A 194 -4.61 -18.84 0.03
CA ASP A 194 -3.44 -19.57 -0.41
C ASP A 194 -2.09 -18.90 -0.04
N GLY A 195 -2.11 -17.72 0.59
CA GLY A 195 -0.90 -17.04 1.06
C GLY A 195 -1.04 -15.52 1.19
N THR A 196 0.09 -14.85 1.45
CA THR A 196 0.15 -13.39 1.50
C THR A 196 0.70 -12.85 0.19
N TYR A 197 0.05 -11.84 -0.37
CA TYR A 197 0.41 -11.16 -1.61
C TYR A 197 0.80 -9.72 -1.33
N LEU A 198 1.72 -9.20 -2.15
CA LEU A 198 2.20 -7.83 -2.12
C LEU A 198 1.89 -7.18 -3.46
N ARG A 199 1.27 -6.00 -3.45
CA ARG A 199 1.32 -5.08 -4.59
C ARG A 199 2.59 -4.27 -4.42
N ILE A 200 3.52 -4.42 -5.37
CA ILE A 200 4.79 -3.68 -5.33
C ILE A 200 4.88 -2.72 -6.51
N THR A 201 5.42 -1.53 -6.25
CA THR A 201 5.87 -0.57 -7.26
C THR A 201 7.40 -0.57 -7.29
N GLU A 202 8.00 -0.78 -8.45
CA GLU A 202 9.44 -0.90 -8.62
C GLU A 202 9.92 -0.31 -9.94
N MET A 203 11.24 -0.19 -10.09
CA MET A 203 11.88 0.25 -11.33
C MET A 203 12.87 -0.81 -11.80
N GLY A 204 12.82 -1.15 -13.09
CA GLY A 204 13.65 -2.22 -13.64
C GLY A 204 13.26 -3.60 -13.10
N GLY A 205 11.95 -3.83 -12.90
CA GLY A 205 11.43 -5.16 -12.57
C GLY A 205 11.73 -6.20 -13.67
N PRO A 206 11.46 -7.50 -13.43
CA PRO A 206 11.80 -8.56 -14.37
C PRO A 206 11.22 -8.32 -15.78
N GLY A 207 12.09 -8.39 -16.79
CA GLY A 207 11.72 -8.12 -18.18
C GLY A 207 11.62 -6.63 -18.55
N MET A 208 11.84 -5.71 -17.61
CA MET A 208 11.80 -4.27 -17.84
C MET A 208 13.21 -3.69 -18.01
N GLY A 209 13.36 -2.74 -18.93
CA GLY A 209 14.62 -2.03 -19.12
C GLY A 209 14.95 -1.08 -17.94
N PRO A 210 16.22 -0.67 -17.79
CA PRO A 210 16.62 0.31 -16.78
C PRO A 210 15.79 1.58 -16.84
N GLY A 211 15.47 2.18 -15.68
CA GLY A 211 14.67 3.41 -15.63
C GLY A 211 13.16 3.23 -15.86
N THR A 212 12.68 2.00 -16.14
CA THR A 212 11.26 1.78 -16.43
C THR A 212 10.50 1.45 -15.14
N TRP A 213 9.50 2.27 -14.82
CA TRP A 213 8.56 1.98 -13.72
C TRP A 213 7.67 0.79 -14.07
N SER A 214 7.42 -0.05 -13.08
CA SER A 214 6.51 -1.18 -13.17
C SER A 214 5.80 -1.39 -11.85
N ALA A 215 4.66 -2.06 -11.90
CA ALA A 215 3.97 -2.50 -10.70
C ALA A 215 3.40 -3.88 -10.92
N ARG A 216 3.63 -4.81 -9.98
CA ARG A 216 3.17 -6.19 -10.09
C ARG A 216 2.67 -6.74 -8.76
N ASP A 217 1.83 -7.76 -8.86
CA ASP A 217 1.37 -8.53 -7.71
C ASP A 217 2.25 -9.76 -7.55
N VAL A 218 2.84 -9.90 -6.37
CA VAL A 218 3.75 -11.00 -6.06
C VAL A 218 3.32 -11.71 -4.79
N LYS A 219 3.42 -13.04 -4.79
CA LYS A 219 3.24 -13.82 -3.56
C LYS A 219 4.47 -13.63 -2.68
N ALA A 220 4.28 -13.26 -1.42
CA ALA A 220 5.37 -13.09 -0.47
C ALA A 220 6.11 -14.43 -0.28
N GLN A 221 7.42 -14.41 -0.49
CA GLN A 221 8.29 -15.58 -0.36
C GLN A 221 9.17 -15.47 0.89
N LYS A 222 9.77 -16.59 1.31
CA LYS A 222 10.75 -16.59 2.40
C LYS A 222 11.99 -15.78 2.01
N GLY A 223 12.59 -15.11 2.99
CA GLY A 223 13.82 -14.33 2.80
C GLY A 223 13.60 -12.85 2.47
N LEU A 224 12.36 -12.43 2.20
CA LEU A 224 12.02 -11.01 2.08
C LEU A 224 12.20 -10.30 3.43
N SER A 225 12.71 -9.07 3.38
CA SER A 225 12.78 -8.17 4.54
C SER A 225 12.11 -6.85 4.22
N TYR A 226 11.55 -6.16 5.20
CA TYR A 226 10.74 -4.96 4.98
C TYR A 226 11.28 -3.81 5.81
N VAL A 227 11.90 -2.81 5.17
CA VAL A 227 12.36 -1.58 5.82
C VAL A 227 11.17 -0.65 5.97
N LEU A 228 10.77 -0.37 7.20
CA LEU A 228 9.47 0.21 7.48
C LEU A 228 9.54 1.74 7.53
N LEU A 229 8.68 2.39 6.74
CA LEU A 229 8.45 3.84 6.86
C LEU A 229 7.53 4.10 8.07
N PRO A 230 7.93 4.97 9.01
CA PRO A 230 7.09 5.41 10.14
C PRO A 230 6.00 6.43 9.73
#